data_AF-A0AAD2APP6-F1
#
_entry.id   AF-A0AAD2APP6-F1
#
_cell.length_a   1.000
_cell.length_b   1.000
_cell.length_c   1.000
_cell.angle_alpha   90.00
_cell.angle_beta   90.00
_cell.angle_gamma   90.00
#
_symmetry.space_group_name_H-M   'P 1'
#
loop_
_entity.id
_entity.type
_entity.pdbx_description
1 polymer ?
#
loop_
_entity_poly.entity_id
_entity_poly.type
_entity_poly.pdbx_seq_one_letter_code
_entity_poly.pdbx_strand_id
1 'polypeptide(L)' 'MTLCRACLAIEIHRAGAPGHAFLTITDTQRIKPSKAAAVTVSTFTCRTCGAGWTYREGKNAAEPGWSLDQ' A
#
# COMPACT_ATOMS: atom_id res chain seq x y z
N MET A 1 -12.68 -13.30 1.47
CA MET A 1 -13.25 -12.25 0.59
C MET A 1 -12.65 -12.40 -0.79
N THR A 2 -13.43 -12.22 -1.86
CA THR A 2 -12.91 -12.26 -3.24
C THR A 2 -12.49 -10.86 -3.65
N LEU A 3 -11.24 -10.70 -4.11
CA LEU A 3 -10.75 -9.42 -4.63
C LEU A 3 -11.49 -9.04 -5.91
N CYS A 4 -11.78 -7.75 -6.09
CA CYS A 4 -12.28 -7.27 -7.38
C CYS A 4 -11.17 -7.33 -8.44
N ARG A 5 -11.55 -7.29 -9.72
CA ARG A 5 -10.60 -7.31 -10.86
C ARG A 5 -9.51 -6.24 -10.75
N ALA A 6 -9.84 -5.06 -10.22
CA ALA A 6 -8.88 -3.98 -10.07
C ALA A 6 -7.85 -4.27 -8.95
N CYS A 7 -8.27 -4.85 -7.82
CA CYS A 7 -7.35 -5.29 -6.77
C CYS A 7 -6.44 -6.43 -7.26
N LEU A 8 -6.97 -7.35 -8.07
CA LEU A 8 -6.18 -8.44 -8.66
C LEU A 8 -5.11 -7.95 -9.66
N ALA A 9 -5.28 -6.75 -10.22
CA ALA A 9 -4.35 -6.15 -11.17
C ALA A 9 -3.24 -5.32 -10.50
N ILE A 10 -3.29 -5.13 -9.17
CA ILE A 10 -2.24 -4.40 -8.45
C ILE A 10 -0.96 -5.24 -8.43
N GLU A 11 0.14 -4.64 -8.87
CA GLU A 11 1.47 -5.23 -8.74
C GLU A 11 1.99 -5.05 -7.31
N ILE A 12 2.08 -6.15 -6.56
CA ILE A 12 2.62 -6.19 -5.20
C ILE A 12 4.14 -6.05 -5.18
N HIS A 13 4.67 -5.45 -4.10
CA HIS A 13 6.12 -5.31 -3.83
C HIS A 13 6.92 -4.62 -4.95
N ARG A 14 6.24 -3.83 -5.79
CA ARG A 14 6.85 -2.99 -6.81
C ARG A 14 6.67 -1.52 -6.45
N ALA A 15 7.77 -0.89 -6.04
CA ALA A 15 7.80 0.54 -5.75
C ALA A 15 7.36 1.36 -6.98
N GLY A 16 6.47 2.33 -6.77
CA GLY A 16 5.94 3.18 -7.83
C GLY A 16 4.88 2.52 -8.71
N ALA A 17 4.50 1.26 -8.46
CA ALA A 17 3.39 0.65 -9.16
C ALA A 17 2.08 1.40 -8.86
N PRO A 18 1.22 1.61 -9.87
CA PRO A 18 -0.05 2.29 -9.66
C PRO A 18 -1.00 1.39 -8.84
N GLY A 19 -1.73 2.01 -7.92
CA GLY A 19 -2.95 1.41 -7.37
C GLY A 19 -4.11 1.53 -8.38
N HIS A 20 -5.35 1.32 -7.92
CA HIS A 20 -6.54 1.60 -8.73
C HIS A 20 -7.43 2.67 -8.10
N ALA A 21 -8.27 3.30 -8.93
CA ALA A 21 -9.09 4.47 -8.57
C ALA A 21 -10.12 4.25 -7.45
N PHE A 22 -10.39 3.01 -7.04
CA PHE A 22 -11.36 2.69 -5.99
C PHE A 22 -10.71 2.46 -4.62
N LEU A 23 -9.39 2.59 -4.52
CA LEU A 23 -8.70 2.62 -3.23
C LEU A 23 -8.93 3.98 -2.58
N THR A 24 -9.51 3.97 -1.39
CA THR A 24 -9.62 5.16 -0.54
C THR A 24 -8.58 5.05 0.56
N ILE A 25 -7.78 6.10 0.72
CA ILE A 25 -6.79 6.17 1.80
C ILE A 25 -7.51 6.25 3.15
N THR A 26 -7.06 5.45 4.11
CA THR A 26 -7.63 5.41 5.46
C THR A 26 -6.67 5.97 6.50
N ASP A 27 -5.38 5.73 6.35
CA ASP A 27 -4.33 6.33 7.20
C ASP A 27 -3.05 6.58 6.40
N THR A 28 -2.21 7.48 6.90
CA THR A 28 -0.86 7.72 6.38
C THR A 28 0.09 7.99 7.53
N GLN A 29 1.06 7.09 7.67
CA GLN A 29 2.06 7.15 8.73
C GLN A 29 3.44 7.38 8.13
N ARG A 30 4.17 8.35 8.69
CA ARG A 30 5.58 8.58 8.36
C ARG A 30 6.44 8.12 9.53
N ILE A 31 7.16 7.03 9.33
CA ILE A 31 8.06 6.45 10.32
C ILE A 31 9.47 6.93 10.02
N LYS A 32 10.09 7.65 10.96
CA LYS A 32 11.48 8.12 10.84
C LYS A 32 12.34 7.43 11.91
N PRO A 33 13.00 6.31 11.59
CA PRO A 33 13.92 5.68 12.52
C PRO A 33 15.15 6.58 12.74
N SER A 34 15.72 6.57 13.94
CA SER A 34 16.81 7.48 14.35
C SER A 34 18.08 7.41 13.48
N LYS A 35 18.31 6.30 12.78
CA LYS A 35 19.49 6.05 11.93
C LYS A 35 19.16 5.65 10.48
N ALA A 36 17.92 5.83 10.04
CA ALA A 36 17.49 5.40 8.71
C ALA A 36 16.70 6.48 7.98
N ALA A 37 16.58 6.31 6.66
CA ALA A 37 15.67 7.13 5.87
C ALA A 37 14.22 6.92 6.36
N ALA A 38 13.42 7.99 6.29
CA ALA A 38 12.01 7.90 6.61
C ALA A 38 11.30 6.94 5.65
N VAL A 39 10.34 6.19 6.18
CA VAL A 39 9.43 5.32 5.45
C VAL A 39 8.03 5.90 5.59
N THR A 40 7.33 6.06 4.48
CA THR A 40 5.90 6.40 4.48
C THR A 40 5.11 5.11 4.27
N VAL A 41 4.13 4.87 5.12
CA VAL A 41 3.19 3.75 5.04
C VAL A 41 1.80 4.35 4.89
N SER A 42 1.16 4.10 3.75
CA SER A 42 -0.21 4.56 3.50
C SER A 42 -1.13 3.34 3.45
N THR A 43 -2.21 3.35 4.23
CA THR A 43 -3.21 2.28 4.23
C THR A 43 -4.43 2.72 3.45
N PHE A 44 -5.07 1.76 2.80
CA PHE A 44 -6.17 1.97 1.89
C PHE A 44 -7.22 0.89 2.08
N THR A 45 -8.47 1.24 1.77
CA THR A 45 -9.56 0.28 1.66
C THR A 45 -10.20 0.39 0.28
N CYS A 46 -10.36 -0.75 -0.39
CA CYS A 46 -11.07 -0.81 -1.66
C CYS A 46 -12.57 -0.62 -1.44
N ARG A 47 -13.15 0.43 -2.03
CA ARG A 47 -14.60 0.70 -1.93
C ARG A 47 -15.46 -0.32 -2.67
N THR A 48 -14.86 -1.15 -3.53
CA THR A 48 -15.59 -2.15 -4.34
C THR A 48 -15.68 -3.50 -3.62
N CYS A 49 -14.59 -4.00 -3.04
CA CYS A 49 -14.53 -5.34 -2.43
C CYS A 49 -14.18 -5.33 -0.94
N GLY A 50 -13.86 -4.16 -0.36
CA GLY A 50 -13.51 -4.02 1.05
C GLY A 50 -12.08 -4.43 1.40
N ALA A 51 -11.26 -4.88 0.43
CA ALA A 51 -9.89 -5.30 0.69
C ALA A 51 -9.02 -4.17 1.26
N GLY A 52 -8.25 -4.49 2.30
CA GLY A 52 -7.22 -3.62 2.87
C GLY A 52 -5.93 -3.70 2.06
N TRP A 53 -5.34 -2.55 1.80
CA TRP A 53 -4.08 -2.44 1.06
C TRP A 53 -3.15 -1.48 1.78
N THR A 54 -1.88 -1.85 1.86
CA THR A 54 -0.82 -0.98 2.35
C THR A 54 0.15 -0.65 1.22
N TYR A 55 0.50 0.62 1.07
CA TYR A 55 1.60 1.07 0.20
C TYR A 55 2.75 1.58 1.06
N ARG A 56 3.94 1.00 0.85
CA ARG A 56 5.17 1.39 1.55
C ARG A 56 6.14 2.06 0.59
N GLU A 57 6.66 3.21 0.95
CA GLU A 57 7.72 3.90 0.21
C GLU A 57 8.81 4.44 1.14
N GLY A 58 10.04 4.51 0.64
CA GLY A 58 11.20 4.97 1.38
C GLY A 58 12.44 4.14 1.03
N LYS A 59 13.63 4.75 1.12
CA LYS A 59 14.90 4.10 0.73
C LYS A 59 15.19 2.81 1.52
N ASN A 60 14.66 2.70 2.73
CA ASN A 60 14.86 1.57 3.63
C ASN A 60 13.52 0.89 4.00
N ALA A 61 12.49 1.07 3.17
CA ALA A 61 11.22 0.39 3.39
C ALA A 61 11.40 -1.12 3.17
N ALA A 62 10.94 -1.93 4.13
CA ALA A 62 10.80 -3.36 3.89
C ALA A 62 9.67 -3.56 2.87
N GLU A 63 9.97 -4.29 1.79
CA GLU A 63 9.02 -4.63 0.72
C GLU A 63 8.27 -3.41 0.14
N PRO A 64 8.99 -2.47 -0.51
CA PRO A 64 8.39 -1.25 -1.03
C PRO A 64 7.36 -1.55 -2.12
N GLY A 65 6.31 -0.74 -2.18
CA GLY A 65 5.17 -0.94 -3.08
C GLY A 65 3.92 -1.39 -2.34
N TRP A 66 3.00 -2.01 -3.09
CA TRP A 66 1.71 -2.47 -2.56
C TRP A 66 1.84 -3.80 -1.83
N SER A 67 1.05 -3.97 -0.79
CA SER A 67 0.85 -5.21 -0.06
C SER A 67 -0.62 -5.32 0.31
N LEU A 68 -1.18 -6.53 0.18
CA LEU A 68 -2.54 -6.81 0.62
C LEU A 68 -2.53 -7.08 2.12
N ASP A 69 -3.40 -6.40 2.86
CA ASP A 69 -3.58 -6.66 4.29
C ASP A 69 -4.44 -7.93 4.43
N GLN A 70 -3.89 -8.99 5.03
CA GLN A 70 -4.55 -10.29 5.20
C GLN A 70 -5.51 -10.32 6.38
#